data_AF-A0A5R8LSI8-F1
#
_entry.id   AF-A0A5R8LSI8-F1
#
_cell.length_a   1.000
_cell.length_b   1.000
_cell.length_c   1.000
_cell.angle_alpha   90.00
_cell.angle_beta   90.00
_cell.angle_gamma   90.00
#
_symmetry.space_group_name_H-M   'P 1'
#
loop_
_entity.id
_entity.type
_entity.pdbx_description
1 polymer ?
#
loop_
_entity_poly.entity_id
_entity_poly.type
_entity_poly.pdbx_seq_one_letter_code
_entity_poly.pdbx_strand_id
1 'polypeptide(L)'
;MNPSANGWIDKFGSLVKYHDGRYTSFDILFEDLNSWGFVYGINTGFPDFITPEHEFSEDEKAKINLLTALYFTLKIAQPQTDFQDFLEKIFQFYETLEVNKVSFLGKLFSGSKTSSKLEKILDSRVYLEDNIISKTFNSSITNSLLFIDVLLFKRYLMHAKGIKKHAQRLEYLAINITYHALNSKRKNKKDKKLAQLLASSLTFIDGDSQKFDNSYRNQLLTNDDLWEKRYLLKLACLTVWEDGSLEFMESEFIQILGKDLQLDAHTIKNSLAHVSNFINSNKETIPFLQDQNMAIKFYDSMSRLVNRLILRNKKRLLKELSGSAELVSLLSKSTVRDLTKEEKKKVQTQLLDIFKSIPSLAIFLLPGGAILLPIFIKLIPTLLPSAFDENRVENEE
;
A
#
# COMPACT_ATOMS: atom_id res chain seq x y z
N MET A 1 -24.23 -11.61 0.58
CA MET A 1 -23.01 -11.57 1.43
C MET A 1 -22.72 -10.12 1.74
N ASN A 2 -22.33 -9.82 2.98
CA ASN A 2 -21.94 -8.48 3.42
C ASN A 2 -20.50 -8.52 3.98
N PRO A 3 -19.48 -8.01 3.26
CA PRO A 3 -18.07 -8.02 3.71
C PRO A 3 -17.78 -7.14 4.93
N SER A 4 -18.75 -6.35 5.39
CA SER A 4 -18.67 -5.51 6.59
C SER A 4 -19.32 -6.17 7.81
N ALA A 5 -20.00 -7.31 7.65
CA ALA A 5 -20.64 -8.04 8.74
C ALA A 5 -19.78 -9.24 9.21
N ASN A 6 -19.83 -9.56 10.50
CA ASN A 6 -19.13 -10.74 11.04
C ASN A 6 -19.60 -12.04 10.35
N GLY A 7 -18.66 -12.97 10.12
CA GLY A 7 -18.94 -14.26 9.49
C GLY A 7 -18.99 -14.23 7.96
N TRP A 8 -18.62 -13.11 7.34
CA TRP A 8 -18.56 -13.00 5.88
C TRP A 8 -17.50 -13.91 5.25
N ILE A 9 -16.41 -14.24 5.97
CA ILE A 9 -15.40 -15.20 5.48
C ILE A 9 -15.93 -16.63 5.50
N ASP A 10 -16.68 -17.01 6.52
CA ASP A 10 -17.38 -18.31 6.55
C ASP A 10 -18.38 -18.40 5.39
N LYS A 11 -19.11 -17.31 5.14
CA LYS A 11 -20.03 -17.21 3.99
C LYS A 11 -19.26 -17.34 2.67
N PHE A 12 -18.13 -16.66 2.51
CA PHE A 12 -17.26 -16.79 1.34
C PHE A 12 -16.82 -18.24 1.14
N GLY A 13 -16.32 -18.91 2.18
CA GLY A 13 -15.93 -20.32 2.14
C GLY A 13 -17.06 -21.24 1.69
N SER A 14 -18.29 -20.96 2.13
CA SER A 14 -19.48 -21.72 1.70
C SER A 14 -19.85 -21.55 0.23
N LEU A 15 -19.48 -20.41 -0.38
CA LEU A 15 -19.75 -20.10 -1.78
C LEU A 15 -18.63 -20.63 -2.68
N VAL A 16 -17.37 -20.34 -2.32
CA VAL A 16 -16.21 -20.60 -3.17
C VAL A 16 -15.97 -22.08 -3.43
N LYS A 17 -16.41 -22.97 -2.53
CA LYS A 17 -16.31 -24.43 -2.68
C LYS A 17 -16.97 -24.98 -3.95
N TYR A 18 -17.96 -24.27 -4.52
CA TYR A 18 -18.62 -24.65 -5.78
C TYR A 18 -17.89 -24.13 -7.02
N HIS A 19 -16.81 -23.38 -6.82
CA HIS A 19 -16.00 -22.76 -7.87
C HIS A 19 -14.54 -23.25 -7.81
N ASP A 20 -14.33 -24.42 -7.23
CA ASP A 20 -13.04 -25.11 -7.30
C ASP A 20 -12.66 -25.36 -8.76
N GLY A 21 -11.39 -25.08 -9.10
CA GLY A 21 -10.90 -25.18 -10.47
C GLY A 21 -11.25 -24.00 -11.38
N ARG A 22 -11.91 -22.93 -10.88
CA ARG A 22 -12.19 -21.70 -11.65
C ARG A 22 -10.95 -21.11 -12.32
N TYR A 23 -9.83 -21.12 -11.60
CA TYR A 23 -8.55 -20.63 -12.10
C TYR A 23 -7.56 -21.79 -12.23
N THR A 24 -7.11 -22.05 -13.45
CA THR A 24 -6.11 -23.09 -13.76
C THR A 24 -4.68 -22.56 -13.70
N SER A 25 -4.50 -21.23 -13.75
CA SER A 25 -3.21 -20.57 -13.67
C SER A 25 -3.32 -19.20 -13.00
N PHE A 26 -2.18 -18.68 -12.53
CA PHE A 26 -2.12 -17.34 -11.95
C PHE A 26 -2.35 -16.24 -12.99
N ASP A 27 -2.11 -16.51 -14.29
CA ASP A 27 -2.37 -15.57 -15.38
C ASP A 27 -3.85 -15.22 -15.49
N ILE A 28 -4.71 -16.24 -15.48
CA ILE A 28 -6.17 -16.06 -15.55
C ILE A 28 -6.67 -15.31 -14.31
N LEU A 29 -6.17 -15.68 -13.11
CA LEU A 29 -6.51 -14.98 -11.88
C LEU A 29 -6.07 -13.51 -11.91
N PHE A 30 -4.86 -13.27 -12.41
CA PHE A 30 -4.30 -11.92 -12.53
C PHE A 30 -5.14 -11.05 -13.46
N GLU A 31 -5.56 -11.56 -14.62
CA GLU A 31 -6.37 -10.79 -15.57
C GLU A 31 -7.77 -10.47 -15.02
N ASP A 32 -8.41 -11.38 -14.30
CA ASP A 32 -9.68 -11.10 -13.61
C ASP A 32 -9.51 -9.99 -12.55
N LEU A 33 -8.52 -10.13 -11.67
CA LEU A 33 -8.21 -9.11 -10.64
C LEU A 33 -7.85 -7.75 -11.25
N ASN A 34 -7.18 -7.78 -12.40
CA ASN A 34 -6.83 -6.60 -13.17
C ASN A 34 -8.08 -5.93 -13.77
N SER A 35 -9.01 -6.71 -14.33
CA SER A 35 -10.28 -6.21 -14.87
C SER A 35 -11.20 -5.62 -13.79
N TRP A 36 -11.17 -6.19 -12.58
CA TRP A 36 -11.89 -5.68 -11.41
C TRP A 36 -11.23 -4.46 -10.77
N GLY A 37 -10.06 -4.05 -11.29
CA GLY A 37 -9.31 -2.91 -10.82
C GLY A 37 -8.57 -3.12 -9.50
N PHE A 38 -8.59 -4.33 -8.93
CA PHE A 38 -7.88 -4.68 -7.70
C PHE A 38 -6.38 -4.48 -7.82
N VAL A 39 -5.79 -4.81 -8.98
CA VAL A 39 -4.35 -4.62 -9.25
C VAL A 39 -3.95 -3.14 -9.21
N TYR A 40 -4.87 -2.24 -9.52
CA TYR A 40 -4.67 -0.79 -9.48
C TYR A 40 -4.99 -0.17 -8.10
N GLY A 41 -5.66 -0.93 -7.23
CA GLY A 41 -6.27 -0.40 -6.01
C GLY A 41 -7.48 0.49 -6.27
N ILE A 42 -8.16 0.29 -7.41
CA ILE A 42 -9.38 1.01 -7.80
C ILE A 42 -10.46 -0.06 -7.98
N ASN A 43 -11.13 -0.43 -6.89
CA ASN A 43 -11.91 -1.67 -6.86
C ASN A 43 -13.31 -1.47 -7.45
N THR A 44 -13.45 -1.76 -8.74
CA THR A 44 -14.69 -1.52 -9.50
C THR A 44 -15.54 -2.76 -9.62
N GLY A 45 -14.89 -3.92 -9.79
CA GLY A 45 -15.50 -5.23 -9.92
C GLY A 45 -15.22 -6.14 -8.73
N PHE A 46 -15.85 -7.30 -8.78
CA PHE A 46 -15.68 -8.41 -7.84
C PHE A 46 -16.13 -9.71 -8.53
N PRO A 47 -15.82 -10.90 -7.97
CA PRO A 47 -16.16 -12.17 -8.58
C PRO A 47 -17.67 -12.39 -8.70
N ASP A 48 -18.12 -12.88 -9.86
CA ASP A 48 -19.53 -13.13 -10.17
C ASP A 48 -20.23 -14.14 -9.25
N PHE A 49 -19.48 -15.00 -8.57
CA PHE A 49 -20.01 -15.99 -7.62
C PHE A 49 -20.41 -15.37 -6.28
N ILE A 50 -20.11 -14.10 -6.06
CA ILE A 50 -20.53 -13.36 -4.88
C ILE A 50 -21.85 -12.65 -5.16
N THR A 51 -22.90 -13.07 -4.45
CA THR A 51 -24.18 -12.35 -4.47
C THR A 51 -24.19 -11.26 -3.39
N PRO A 52 -24.23 -9.96 -3.77
CA PRO A 52 -24.31 -8.86 -2.81
C PRO A 52 -25.65 -8.83 -2.07
N GLU A 53 -25.62 -8.45 -0.78
CA GLU A 53 -26.84 -8.09 -0.02
C GLU A 53 -27.24 -6.63 -0.21
N HIS A 54 -26.29 -5.79 -0.64
CA HIS A 54 -26.44 -4.36 -0.90
C HIS A 54 -25.37 -3.93 -1.92
N GLU A 55 -25.49 -2.71 -2.44
CA GLU A 55 -24.46 -2.17 -3.33
C GLU A 55 -23.12 -2.03 -2.58
N PHE A 56 -22.13 -2.80 -3.00
CA PHE A 56 -20.83 -2.81 -2.31
C PHE A 56 -20.06 -1.51 -2.51
N SER A 57 -19.54 -0.98 -1.41
CA SER A 57 -18.52 0.05 -1.44
C SER A 57 -17.20 -0.45 -2.07
N GLU A 58 -16.33 0.48 -2.47
CA GLU A 58 -15.02 0.14 -3.03
C GLU A 58 -14.17 -0.70 -2.06
N ASP A 59 -14.22 -0.38 -0.78
CA ASP A 59 -13.50 -1.12 0.27
C ASP A 59 -14.09 -2.54 0.47
N GLU A 60 -15.42 -2.72 0.37
CA GLU A 60 -16.03 -4.05 0.42
C GLU A 60 -15.61 -4.91 -0.78
N LYS A 61 -15.53 -4.31 -1.97
CA LYS A 61 -14.98 -4.97 -3.16
C LYS A 61 -13.51 -5.33 -2.97
N ALA A 62 -12.71 -4.44 -2.38
CA ALA A 62 -11.31 -4.70 -2.07
C ALA A 62 -11.11 -5.90 -1.13
N LYS A 63 -11.94 -6.05 -0.09
CA LYS A 63 -11.95 -7.23 0.79
C LYS A 63 -12.21 -8.51 0.03
N ILE A 64 -13.26 -8.52 -0.78
CA ILE A 64 -13.65 -9.68 -1.56
C ILE A 64 -12.52 -10.05 -2.54
N ASN A 65 -11.99 -9.07 -3.25
CA ASN A 65 -10.93 -9.26 -4.24
C ASN A 65 -9.64 -9.77 -3.59
N LEU A 66 -9.24 -9.22 -2.43
CA LEU A 66 -8.08 -9.70 -1.68
C LEU A 66 -8.27 -11.13 -1.21
N LEU A 67 -9.39 -11.46 -0.56
CA LEU A 67 -9.66 -12.82 -0.10
C LEU A 67 -9.70 -13.82 -1.26
N THR A 68 -10.34 -13.44 -2.37
CA THR A 68 -10.41 -14.23 -3.60
C THR A 68 -9.02 -14.48 -4.18
N ALA A 69 -8.22 -13.44 -4.30
CA ALA A 69 -6.87 -13.53 -4.84
C ALA A 69 -5.99 -14.45 -3.99
N LEU A 70 -6.05 -14.32 -2.66
CA LEU A 70 -5.29 -15.16 -1.74
C LEU A 70 -5.76 -16.62 -1.81
N TYR A 71 -7.07 -16.88 -1.77
CA TYR A 71 -7.62 -18.23 -1.83
C TYR A 71 -7.22 -18.94 -3.12
N PHE A 72 -7.46 -18.32 -4.28
CA PHE A 72 -7.15 -18.96 -5.55
C PHE A 72 -5.65 -19.04 -5.83
N THR A 73 -4.84 -18.14 -5.28
CA THR A 73 -3.37 -18.30 -5.30
C THR A 73 -2.94 -19.59 -4.60
N LEU A 74 -3.54 -19.92 -3.44
CA LEU A 74 -3.29 -21.20 -2.79
C LEU A 74 -3.80 -22.38 -3.63
N LYS A 75 -5.04 -22.32 -4.14
CA LYS A 75 -5.61 -23.42 -4.95
C LYS A 75 -4.81 -23.69 -6.23
N ILE A 76 -4.24 -22.66 -6.85
CA ILE A 76 -3.34 -22.82 -8.01
C ILE A 76 -2.05 -23.54 -7.59
N ALA A 77 -1.47 -23.19 -6.44
CA ALA A 77 -0.24 -23.82 -5.95
C ALA A 77 -0.46 -25.23 -5.38
N GLN A 78 -1.61 -25.45 -4.73
CA GLN A 78 -1.96 -26.65 -3.98
C GLN A 78 -3.45 -27.01 -4.19
N PRO A 79 -3.81 -27.63 -5.34
CA PRO A 79 -5.22 -27.83 -5.73
C PRO A 79 -6.07 -28.66 -4.77
N GLN A 80 -5.43 -29.53 -3.98
CA GLN A 80 -6.11 -30.44 -3.06
C GLN A 80 -6.47 -29.81 -1.70
N THR A 81 -6.08 -28.54 -1.47
CA THR A 81 -6.37 -27.84 -0.21
C THR A 81 -7.85 -27.47 -0.13
N ASP A 82 -8.41 -27.60 1.08
CA ASP A 82 -9.75 -27.11 1.37
C ASP A 82 -9.72 -25.68 1.95
N PHE A 83 -10.89 -25.15 2.30
CA PHE A 83 -10.98 -23.79 2.84
C PHE A 83 -10.35 -23.66 4.23
N GLN A 84 -10.32 -24.73 5.03
CA GLN A 84 -9.70 -24.73 6.35
C GLN A 84 -8.17 -24.72 6.21
N ASP A 85 -7.62 -25.52 5.29
CA ASP A 85 -6.20 -25.47 4.92
C ASP A 85 -5.80 -24.06 4.46
N PHE A 86 -6.65 -23.41 3.67
CA PHE A 86 -6.44 -22.03 3.26
C PHE A 86 -6.31 -21.08 4.45
N LEU A 87 -7.27 -21.15 5.39
CA LEU A 87 -7.24 -20.32 6.58
C LEU A 87 -5.93 -20.52 7.35
N GLU A 88 -5.53 -21.75 7.61
CA GLU A 88 -4.29 -22.05 8.34
C GLU A 88 -3.04 -21.51 7.63
N LYS A 89 -2.95 -21.69 6.31
CA LYS A 89 -1.81 -21.22 5.52
C LYS A 89 -1.73 -19.71 5.45
N ILE A 90 -2.85 -19.00 5.30
CA ILE A 90 -2.83 -17.55 5.24
C ILE A 90 -2.46 -16.93 6.61
N PHE A 91 -2.85 -17.58 7.72
CA PHE A 91 -2.38 -17.16 9.05
C PHE A 91 -0.87 -17.32 9.19
N GLN A 92 -0.33 -18.49 8.85
CA GLN A 92 1.13 -18.73 8.91
C GLN A 92 1.90 -17.72 8.06
N PHE A 93 1.38 -17.37 6.89
CA PHE A 93 1.95 -16.35 6.03
C PHE A 93 2.00 -14.97 6.71
N TYR A 94 0.86 -14.48 7.22
CA TYR A 94 0.81 -13.16 7.87
C TYR A 94 1.63 -13.11 9.18
N GLU A 95 1.71 -14.22 9.91
CA GLU A 95 2.61 -14.38 11.06
C GLU A 95 4.08 -14.30 10.64
N THR A 96 4.45 -14.98 9.56
CA THR A 96 5.83 -14.97 9.02
C THR A 96 6.25 -13.60 8.51
N LEU A 97 5.32 -12.84 7.93
CA LEU A 97 5.54 -11.43 7.57
C LEU A 97 5.69 -10.51 8.79
N GLU A 98 5.53 -11.04 10.01
CA GLU A 98 5.48 -10.29 11.27
C GLU A 98 4.44 -9.16 11.25
N VAL A 99 3.34 -9.36 10.52
CA VAL A 99 2.17 -8.47 10.60
C VAL A 99 1.55 -8.71 11.99
N ASN A 100 1.98 -7.87 12.93
CA ASN A 100 1.73 -7.94 14.37
C ASN A 100 2.69 -8.88 15.13
N LYS A 101 3.67 -8.29 15.83
CA LYS A 101 4.33 -8.97 16.96
C LYS A 101 3.25 -9.44 17.96
N VAL A 102 3.06 -10.75 18.04
CA VAL A 102 2.84 -11.66 19.20
C VAL A 102 1.97 -11.20 20.39
N SER A 103 1.90 -9.92 20.75
CA SER A 103 1.05 -9.40 21.83
C SER A 103 -0.43 -9.24 21.42
N PHE A 104 -0.72 -8.91 20.16
CA PHE A 104 -2.11 -8.85 19.66
C PHE A 104 -2.67 -10.25 19.42
N LEU A 105 -1.91 -11.08 18.69
CA LEU A 105 -2.30 -12.45 18.40
C LEU A 105 -2.43 -13.26 19.71
N GLY A 106 -1.49 -13.14 20.65
CA GLY A 106 -1.56 -13.74 22.00
C GLY A 106 -2.85 -13.46 22.78
N LYS A 107 -3.44 -12.25 22.64
CA LYS A 107 -4.72 -11.90 23.26
C LYS A 107 -5.93 -12.34 22.42
N LEU A 108 -5.79 -12.38 21.09
CA LEU A 108 -6.80 -12.86 20.14
C LEU A 108 -6.92 -14.41 20.12
N PHE A 109 -5.92 -15.13 20.64
CA PHE A 109 -5.88 -16.61 20.71
C PHE A 109 -6.73 -17.22 21.84
N SER A 110 -7.47 -16.41 22.60
CA SER A 110 -8.50 -16.92 23.51
C SER A 110 -9.84 -17.11 22.78
N GLY A 111 -10.07 -18.31 22.23
CA GLY A 111 -11.42 -18.84 22.01
C GLY A 111 -12.26 -18.40 20.79
N SER A 112 -11.75 -17.65 19.80
CA SER A 112 -12.53 -17.30 18.59
C SER A 112 -12.18 -18.16 17.35
N LYS A 113 -13.17 -18.41 16.47
CA LYS A 113 -13.01 -19.10 15.17
C LYS A 113 -11.91 -18.45 14.31
N THR A 114 -11.19 -19.28 13.56
CA THR A 114 -10.06 -18.90 12.68
C THR A 114 -10.48 -17.90 11.59
N SER A 115 -11.67 -18.05 11.00
CA SER A 115 -12.24 -17.12 10.02
C SER A 115 -12.44 -15.69 10.56
N SER A 116 -13.03 -15.53 11.74
CA SER A 116 -13.24 -14.22 12.36
C SER A 116 -11.93 -13.47 12.68
N LYS A 117 -10.81 -14.18 12.81
CA LYS A 117 -9.49 -13.55 12.95
C LYS A 117 -8.99 -13.01 11.62
N LEU A 118 -9.30 -13.70 10.52
CA LEU A 118 -8.90 -13.30 9.18
C LEU A 118 -9.72 -12.09 8.74
N GLU A 119 -10.99 -12.03 9.15
CA GLU A 119 -11.85 -10.85 9.00
C GLU A 119 -11.13 -9.62 9.54
N LYS A 120 -10.63 -9.66 10.78
CA LYS A 120 -9.88 -8.56 11.39
C LYS A 120 -8.57 -8.23 10.68
N ILE A 121 -7.87 -9.23 10.13
CA ILE A 121 -6.65 -9.00 9.35
C ILE A 121 -7.02 -8.26 8.05
N LEU A 122 -7.99 -8.78 7.29
CA LEU A 122 -8.43 -8.18 6.03
C LEU A 122 -9.07 -6.81 6.26
N ASP A 123 -9.82 -6.62 7.34
CA ASP A 123 -10.29 -5.32 7.81
C ASP A 123 -9.08 -4.43 7.98
N SER A 124 -8.10 -4.76 8.83
CA SER A 124 -6.93 -3.91 9.05
C SER A 124 -6.11 -3.60 7.79
N ARG A 125 -6.18 -4.47 6.78
CA ARG A 125 -5.54 -4.32 5.47
C ARG A 125 -6.34 -3.40 4.54
N VAL A 126 -7.67 -3.48 4.58
CA VAL A 126 -8.59 -2.78 3.67
C VAL A 126 -9.18 -1.52 4.31
N TYR A 127 -9.79 -1.68 5.49
CA TYR A 127 -10.30 -0.66 6.40
C TYR A 127 -9.32 -0.37 7.54
N LEU A 128 -8.77 0.83 7.55
CA LEU A 128 -8.12 1.35 8.75
C LEU A 128 -9.23 1.86 9.69
N GLU A 129 -9.82 0.98 10.53
CA GLU A 129 -10.95 1.29 11.43
C GLU A 129 -10.78 2.59 12.28
N ASP A 130 -11.95 3.19 12.54
CA ASP A 130 -12.26 4.58 12.89
C ASP A 130 -11.90 5.08 14.30
N ASN A 131 -11.69 6.40 14.39
CA ASN A 131 -12.42 7.25 15.34
C ASN A 131 -12.45 8.74 14.90
N ILE A 132 -13.67 9.24 14.66
CA ILE A 132 -14.23 10.58 15.00
C ILE A 132 -14.17 11.75 13.99
N ILE A 133 -13.59 11.67 12.77
CA ILE A 133 -13.76 12.79 11.80
C ILE A 133 -13.80 12.32 10.33
N SER A 134 -14.84 11.58 9.90
CA SER A 134 -14.94 11.06 8.51
C SER A 134 -16.20 11.45 7.74
N LYS A 135 -17.04 12.37 8.22
CA LYS A 135 -18.27 12.76 7.48
C LYS A 135 -18.09 13.74 6.32
N THR A 136 -16.87 14.09 5.89
CA THR A 136 -16.72 15.19 4.90
C THR A 136 -15.76 14.96 3.72
N PHE A 137 -14.98 13.87 3.60
CA PHE A 137 -13.98 13.82 2.50
C PHE A 137 -13.79 12.44 1.84
N ASN A 138 -14.08 12.40 0.53
CA ASN A 138 -14.23 11.26 -0.40
C ASN A 138 -13.26 10.07 -0.23
N SER A 139 -13.87 8.88 -0.22
CA SER A 139 -13.36 7.53 0.09
C SER A 139 -12.55 6.84 -1.03
N SER A 140 -11.79 7.59 -1.81
CA SER A 140 -11.58 7.17 -3.20
C SER A 140 -10.22 6.55 -3.58
N ILE A 141 -9.23 6.50 -2.71
CA ILE A 141 -8.03 5.69 -3.02
C ILE A 141 -7.57 5.09 -1.71
N THR A 142 -7.92 3.84 -1.52
CA THR A 142 -7.37 2.97 -0.49
C THR A 142 -6.93 1.74 -1.25
N ASN A 143 -5.63 1.44 -1.20
CA ASN A 143 -5.10 0.08 -1.38
C ASN A 143 -4.43 -0.37 -2.70
N SER A 144 -3.78 0.52 -3.48
CA SER A 144 -2.94 0.09 -4.63
C SER A 144 -1.81 -0.89 -4.27
N LEU A 145 -1.44 -0.99 -2.99
CA LEU A 145 -0.43 -1.92 -2.48
C LEU A 145 -1.01 -3.28 -2.03
N LEU A 146 -2.33 -3.48 -1.96
CA LEU A 146 -2.88 -4.77 -1.51
C LEU A 146 -2.53 -5.93 -2.43
N PHE A 147 -2.31 -5.68 -3.71
CA PHE A 147 -1.86 -6.72 -4.63
C PHE A 147 -0.46 -7.26 -4.28
N ILE A 148 0.36 -6.49 -3.53
CA ILE A 148 1.64 -6.96 -2.99
C ILE A 148 1.42 -8.16 -2.05
N ASP A 149 0.35 -8.18 -1.24
CA ASP A 149 0.06 -9.33 -0.36
C ASP A 149 -0.14 -10.61 -1.18
N VAL A 150 -0.77 -10.52 -2.35
CA VAL A 150 -1.00 -11.65 -3.25
C VAL A 150 0.31 -12.15 -3.86
N LEU A 151 1.16 -11.24 -4.34
CA LEU A 151 2.48 -11.56 -4.89
C LEU A 151 3.38 -12.21 -3.83
N LEU A 152 3.36 -11.67 -2.61
CA LEU A 152 4.10 -12.21 -1.49
C LEU A 152 3.57 -13.55 -1.04
N PHE A 153 2.25 -13.73 -1.02
CA PHE A 153 1.66 -15.03 -0.66
C PHE A 153 2.04 -16.09 -1.70
N LYS A 154 1.92 -15.77 -3.00
CA LYS A 154 2.41 -16.62 -4.08
C LYS A 154 3.88 -17.01 -3.88
N ARG A 155 4.75 -16.03 -3.58
CA ARG A 155 6.17 -16.29 -3.33
C ARG A 155 6.39 -17.13 -2.08
N TYR A 156 5.65 -16.87 -1.00
CA TYR A 156 5.72 -17.59 0.26
C TYR A 156 5.41 -19.08 0.09
N LEU A 157 4.38 -19.40 -0.71
CA LEU A 157 4.00 -20.78 -1.02
C LEU A 157 5.10 -21.57 -1.75
N MET A 158 5.99 -20.88 -2.49
CA MET A 158 7.13 -21.49 -3.17
C MET A 158 8.41 -21.45 -2.31
N HIS A 159 8.66 -20.31 -1.67
CA HIS A 159 9.89 -19.93 -0.98
C HIS A 159 9.60 -19.02 0.22
N ALA A 160 9.23 -19.62 1.35
CA ALA A 160 8.93 -18.87 2.58
C ALA A 160 10.13 -18.11 3.17
N LYS A 161 11.36 -18.62 2.98
CA LYS A 161 12.57 -18.04 3.58
C LYS A 161 12.87 -16.66 2.99
N GLY A 162 13.03 -15.66 3.86
CA GLY A 162 13.37 -14.30 3.45
C GLY A 162 12.20 -13.49 2.89
N ILE A 163 10.95 -13.98 3.03
CA ILE A 163 9.77 -13.29 2.50
C ILE A 163 9.63 -11.85 3.00
N LYS A 164 9.99 -11.59 4.26
CA LYS A 164 10.02 -10.25 4.84
C LYS A 164 10.99 -9.32 4.08
N LYS A 165 12.21 -9.77 3.79
CA LYS A 165 13.19 -9.02 2.99
C LYS A 165 12.72 -8.81 1.56
N HIS A 166 11.94 -9.73 1.03
CA HIS A 166 11.38 -9.61 -0.32
C HIS A 166 10.22 -8.62 -0.39
N ALA A 167 9.29 -8.64 0.58
CA ALA A 167 8.22 -7.63 0.74
C ALA A 167 8.79 -6.22 0.72
N GLN A 168 9.78 -6.02 1.57
CA GLN A 168 10.59 -4.83 1.73
C GLN A 168 11.19 -4.32 0.41
N ARG A 169 11.71 -5.22 -0.43
CA ARG A 169 12.26 -4.89 -1.75
C ARG A 169 11.15 -4.53 -2.74
N LEU A 170 10.07 -5.30 -2.79
CA LEU A 170 8.97 -5.08 -3.73
C LEU A 170 8.26 -3.75 -3.48
N GLU A 171 8.03 -3.40 -2.21
CA GLU A 171 7.51 -2.10 -1.78
C GLU A 171 8.46 -0.95 -2.18
N TYR A 172 9.77 -1.11 -1.92
CA TYR A 172 10.78 -0.15 -2.34
C TYR A 172 10.75 0.11 -3.86
N LEU A 173 10.64 -0.95 -4.68
CA LEU A 173 10.54 -0.83 -6.13
C LEU A 173 9.25 -0.12 -6.55
N ALA A 174 8.10 -0.51 -6.00
CA ALA A 174 6.80 0.08 -6.31
C ALA A 174 6.80 1.61 -6.10
N ILE A 175 7.39 2.05 -5.00
CA ILE A 175 7.38 3.48 -4.64
C ILE A 175 8.39 4.28 -5.47
N ASN A 176 9.60 3.77 -5.69
CA ASN A 176 10.58 4.46 -6.54
C ASN A 176 10.10 4.56 -7.99
N ILE A 177 9.41 3.53 -8.49
CA ILE A 177 8.79 3.54 -9.82
C ILE A 177 7.67 4.57 -9.88
N THR A 178 6.79 4.62 -8.88
CA THR A 178 5.71 5.62 -8.77
C THR A 178 6.29 7.03 -8.73
N TYR A 179 7.35 7.25 -7.95
CA TYR A 179 8.04 8.54 -7.89
C TYR A 179 8.68 8.94 -9.23
N HIS A 180 9.35 8.01 -9.91
CA HIS A 180 9.98 8.30 -11.19
C HIS A 180 8.94 8.54 -12.29
N ALA A 181 7.88 7.74 -12.31
CA ALA A 181 6.71 7.93 -13.16
C ALA A 181 6.13 9.32 -13.00
N LEU A 182 5.95 9.78 -11.75
CA LEU A 182 5.47 11.13 -11.48
C LEU A 182 6.42 12.23 -12.01
N ASN A 183 7.74 12.06 -11.84
CA ASN A 183 8.71 13.03 -12.33
C ASN A 183 8.91 13.02 -13.85
N SER A 184 8.49 11.94 -14.53
CA SER A 184 8.51 11.87 -16.00
C SER A 184 7.40 12.67 -16.68
N LYS A 185 6.38 13.10 -15.92
CA LYS A 185 5.28 13.93 -16.44
C LYS A 185 5.74 15.34 -16.80
N ARG A 186 4.98 16.02 -17.67
CA ARG A 186 5.18 17.46 -17.89
C ARG A 186 4.97 18.23 -16.59
N LYS A 187 5.77 19.28 -16.39
CA LYS A 187 5.82 20.01 -15.11
C LYS A 187 4.54 20.81 -14.86
N ASN A 188 3.57 20.25 -14.15
CA ASN A 188 2.55 21.02 -13.44
C ASN A 188 3.10 21.48 -12.07
N LYS A 189 2.68 22.66 -11.59
CA LYS A 189 3.01 23.14 -10.23
C LYS A 189 2.57 22.13 -9.15
N LYS A 190 1.46 21.41 -9.39
CA LYS A 190 0.94 20.38 -8.49
C LYS A 190 1.84 19.13 -8.46
N ASP A 191 2.26 18.63 -9.63
CA ASP A 191 3.18 17.49 -9.72
C ASP A 191 4.55 17.81 -9.15
N LYS A 192 5.05 19.03 -9.31
CA LYS A 192 6.32 19.43 -8.69
C LYS A 192 6.24 19.39 -7.16
N LYS A 193 5.13 19.86 -6.57
CA LYS A 193 4.92 19.81 -5.11
C LYS A 193 4.81 18.36 -4.64
N LEU A 194 4.10 17.53 -5.39
CA LEU A 194 3.90 16.12 -5.08
C LEU A 194 5.18 15.30 -5.20
N ALA A 195 5.92 15.49 -6.29
CA ALA A 195 7.25 14.94 -6.48
C ALA A 195 8.17 15.45 -5.38
N GLN A 196 8.13 16.73 -4.99
CA GLN A 196 8.92 17.21 -3.87
C GLN A 196 8.50 16.59 -2.52
N LEU A 197 7.22 16.28 -2.32
CA LEU A 197 6.73 15.57 -1.12
C LEU A 197 7.17 14.10 -1.09
N LEU A 198 7.14 13.41 -2.23
CA LEU A 198 7.69 12.05 -2.36
C LEU A 198 9.24 12.06 -2.32
N ALA A 199 9.89 13.07 -2.88
CA ALA A 199 11.34 13.24 -2.86
C ALA A 199 11.84 13.54 -1.45
N SER A 200 11.15 14.42 -0.72
CA SER A 200 11.38 14.63 0.71
C SER A 200 11.12 13.34 1.49
N SER A 201 10.10 12.57 1.11
CA SER A 201 9.86 11.22 1.63
C SER A 201 11.04 10.25 1.41
N LEU A 202 11.76 10.39 0.30
CA LEU A 202 12.92 9.58 -0.06
C LEU A 202 14.26 10.15 0.51
N THR A 203 14.38 11.45 0.76
CA THR A 203 15.63 12.09 1.25
C THR A 203 15.89 11.90 2.74
N PHE A 204 14.93 11.38 3.50
CA PHE A 204 15.21 10.88 4.86
C PHE A 204 15.73 9.44 4.84
N ILE A 205 15.65 8.75 3.71
CA ILE A 205 16.14 7.37 3.54
C ILE A 205 17.62 7.38 3.17
N ASP A 206 18.03 8.34 2.34
CA ASP A 206 19.42 8.62 2.05
C ASP A 206 19.75 10.06 2.41
N GLY A 207 20.62 10.23 3.42
CA GLY A 207 21.15 11.52 3.85
C GLY A 207 21.97 12.28 2.79
N ASP A 208 21.89 11.92 1.52
CA ASP A 208 22.46 12.66 0.40
C ASP A 208 21.35 13.29 -0.44
N SER A 209 21.15 14.58 -0.22
CA SER A 209 20.26 15.48 -0.96
C SER A 209 20.63 15.68 -2.44
N GLN A 210 21.38 14.78 -3.08
CA GLN A 210 21.84 14.97 -4.46
C GLN A 210 21.90 13.74 -5.38
N LYS A 211 21.49 12.52 -4.99
CA LYS A 211 21.39 11.43 -5.97
C LYS A 211 20.16 10.56 -5.74
N PHE A 212 19.12 10.83 -6.54
CA PHE A 212 18.32 9.77 -7.14
C PHE A 212 19.30 8.95 -8.00
N ASP A 213 20.06 8.06 -7.36
CA ASP A 213 20.86 7.08 -8.05
C ASP A 213 19.87 6.05 -8.60
N ASN A 214 20.00 5.72 -9.89
CA ASN A 214 19.46 4.53 -10.55
C ASN A 214 19.65 3.19 -9.78
N SER A 215 20.11 3.19 -8.53
CA SER A 215 20.17 2.08 -7.57
C SER A 215 18.89 1.22 -7.53
N TYR A 216 17.69 1.81 -7.61
CA TYR A 216 16.47 1.00 -7.69
C TYR A 216 16.38 0.25 -9.03
N ARG A 217 16.91 0.80 -10.12
CA ARG A 217 17.00 0.10 -11.41
C ARG A 217 17.94 -1.10 -11.34
N ASN A 218 19.02 -1.01 -10.57
CA ASN A 218 19.89 -2.18 -10.33
C ASN A 218 19.13 -3.29 -9.58
N GLN A 219 18.29 -2.93 -8.60
CA GLN A 219 17.42 -3.89 -7.94
C GLN A 219 16.27 -4.39 -8.84
N LEU A 220 15.81 -3.56 -9.79
CA LEU A 220 14.79 -3.90 -10.77
C LEU A 220 15.29 -4.92 -11.78
N LEU A 221 16.51 -4.72 -12.30
CA LEU A 221 17.19 -5.61 -13.25
C LEU A 221 17.44 -7.02 -12.68
N THR A 222 17.58 -7.09 -11.36
CA THR A 222 17.74 -8.36 -10.61
C THR A 222 16.39 -8.97 -10.20
N ASN A 223 15.26 -8.35 -10.56
CA ASN A 223 13.95 -8.95 -10.34
C ASN A 223 13.68 -10.02 -11.38
N ASP A 224 13.35 -11.23 -10.93
CA ASP A 224 13.10 -12.39 -11.78
C ASP A 224 11.62 -12.79 -11.81
N ASP A 225 10.81 -12.38 -10.83
CA ASP A 225 9.38 -12.71 -10.80
C ASP A 225 8.59 -11.89 -11.84
N LEU A 226 7.99 -12.59 -12.80
CA LEU A 226 7.19 -12.04 -13.88
C LEU A 226 5.98 -11.21 -13.39
N TRP A 227 5.31 -11.66 -12.33
CA TRP A 227 4.08 -11.04 -11.84
C TRP A 227 4.37 -9.74 -11.10
N GLU A 228 5.49 -9.72 -10.35
CA GLU A 228 6.02 -8.50 -9.78
C GLU A 228 6.37 -7.49 -10.88
N LYS A 229 7.03 -7.92 -11.95
CA LYS A 229 7.35 -7.05 -13.09
C LYS A 229 6.10 -6.45 -13.72
N ARG A 230 5.09 -7.28 -13.99
CA ARG A 230 3.80 -6.86 -14.57
C ARG A 230 3.06 -5.89 -13.65
N TYR A 231 3.04 -6.15 -12.35
CA TYR A 231 2.43 -5.26 -11.36
C TYR A 231 3.15 -3.91 -11.27
N LEU A 232 4.48 -3.90 -11.18
CA LEU A 232 5.28 -2.67 -11.12
C LEU A 232 5.10 -1.82 -12.38
N LEU A 233 5.04 -2.44 -13.57
CA LEU A 233 4.72 -1.74 -14.82
C LEU A 233 3.31 -1.13 -14.77
N LYS A 234 2.31 -1.88 -14.29
CA LYS A 234 0.93 -1.37 -14.17
C LYS A 234 0.83 -0.18 -13.23
N LEU A 235 1.52 -0.21 -12.09
CA LEU A 235 1.62 0.94 -11.18
C LEU A 235 2.21 2.16 -11.89
N ALA A 236 3.27 1.97 -12.68
CA ALA A 236 3.87 3.03 -13.46
C ALA A 236 2.89 3.61 -14.48
N CYS A 237 2.24 2.76 -15.29
CA CYS A 237 1.26 3.18 -16.29
C CYS A 237 0.10 3.97 -15.66
N LEU A 238 -0.43 3.51 -14.52
CA LEU A 238 -1.48 4.21 -13.77
C LEU A 238 -1.01 5.57 -13.26
N THR A 239 0.22 5.63 -12.76
CA THR A 239 0.79 6.86 -12.21
C THR A 239 1.00 7.89 -13.31
N VAL A 240 1.51 7.45 -14.46
CA VAL A 240 1.81 8.29 -15.60
C VAL A 240 0.56 8.87 -16.26
N TRP A 241 -0.56 8.14 -16.27
CA TRP A 241 -1.80 8.59 -16.90
C TRP A 241 -2.23 10.02 -16.49
N GLU A 242 -2.49 10.88 -17.49
CA GLU A 242 -3.01 12.25 -17.34
C GLU A 242 -3.98 12.59 -18.50
N ASP A 243 -5.08 13.30 -18.21
CA ASP A 243 -6.01 13.92 -19.16
C ASP A 243 -6.46 13.10 -20.39
N GLY A 244 -6.52 11.77 -20.28
CA GLY A 244 -7.01 10.91 -21.37
C GLY A 244 -6.00 10.63 -22.48
N SER A 245 -4.75 11.09 -22.35
CA SER A 245 -3.67 10.80 -23.30
C SER A 245 -2.37 10.48 -22.57
N LEU A 246 -1.72 9.38 -22.94
CA LEU A 246 -0.32 9.16 -22.61
C LEU A 246 0.51 10.08 -23.52
N GLU A 247 1.08 11.15 -22.98
CA GLU A 247 1.95 12.03 -23.75
C GLU A 247 3.20 11.28 -24.27
N PHE A 248 3.89 11.83 -25.25
CA PHE A 248 5.06 11.17 -25.85
C PHE A 248 6.17 10.83 -24.82
N MET A 249 6.48 11.75 -23.90
CA MET A 249 7.49 11.56 -22.84
C MET A 249 7.08 10.46 -21.84
N GLU A 250 5.80 10.38 -21.55
CA GLU A 250 5.17 9.38 -20.69
C GLU A 250 5.26 7.98 -21.30
N SER A 251 5.02 7.89 -22.61
CA SER A 251 5.22 6.65 -23.36
C SER A 251 6.70 6.23 -23.36
N GLU A 252 7.66 7.17 -23.47
CA GLU A 252 9.09 6.86 -23.45
C GLU A 252 9.54 6.32 -22.08
N PHE A 253 9.13 6.95 -20.97
CA PHE A 253 9.45 6.46 -19.64
C PHE A 253 8.95 5.03 -19.41
N ILE A 254 7.69 4.74 -19.79
CA ILE A 254 7.11 3.40 -19.63
C ILE A 254 7.83 2.38 -20.52
N GLN A 255 8.24 2.76 -21.73
CA GLN A 255 9.03 1.90 -22.61
C GLN A 255 10.40 1.59 -22.02
N ILE A 256 11.10 2.57 -21.44
CA ILE A 256 12.38 2.36 -20.76
C ILE A 256 12.20 1.46 -19.55
N LEU A 257 11.21 1.74 -18.69
CA LEU A 257 10.93 0.95 -17.50
C LEU A 257 10.56 -0.51 -17.86
N GLY A 258 9.72 -0.70 -18.88
CA GLY A 258 9.35 -2.03 -19.35
C GLY A 258 10.54 -2.84 -19.86
N LYS A 259 11.50 -2.18 -20.52
CA LYS A 259 12.77 -2.81 -20.91
C LYS A 259 13.64 -3.15 -19.70
N ASP A 260 13.75 -2.26 -18.71
CA ASP A 260 14.48 -2.53 -17.46
C ASP A 260 13.86 -3.71 -16.69
N LEU A 261 12.53 -3.88 -16.79
CA LEU A 261 11.79 -5.03 -16.27
C LEU A 261 11.97 -6.30 -17.12
N GLN A 262 12.64 -6.21 -18.27
CA GLN A 262 12.80 -7.30 -19.25
C GLN A 262 11.46 -7.85 -19.76
N LEU A 263 10.48 -6.95 -19.96
CA LEU A 263 9.20 -7.27 -20.58
C LEU A 263 9.28 -7.01 -22.08
N ASP A 264 8.62 -7.85 -22.87
CA ASP A 264 8.56 -7.66 -24.32
C ASP A 264 7.70 -6.44 -24.69
N ALA A 265 7.96 -5.88 -25.87
CA ALA A 265 7.29 -4.66 -26.34
C ALA A 265 5.76 -4.80 -26.43
N HIS A 266 5.25 -6.01 -26.70
CA HIS A 266 3.82 -6.28 -26.77
C HIS A 266 3.18 -6.24 -25.38
N THR A 267 3.80 -6.86 -24.37
CA THR A 267 3.37 -6.76 -22.97
C THR A 267 3.35 -5.30 -22.47
N ILE A 268 4.36 -4.49 -22.84
CA ILE A 268 4.42 -3.08 -22.45
C ILE A 268 3.26 -2.29 -23.08
N LYS A 269 3.07 -2.44 -24.39
CA LYS A 269 2.00 -1.76 -25.14
C LYS A 269 0.62 -2.16 -24.62
N ASN A 270 0.40 -3.45 -24.35
CA ASN A 270 -0.87 -3.94 -23.83
C ASN A 270 -1.13 -3.44 -22.41
N SER A 271 -0.10 -3.31 -21.57
CA SER A 271 -0.25 -2.75 -20.22
C SER A 271 -0.71 -1.30 -20.26
N LEU A 272 -0.16 -0.49 -21.16
CA LEU A 272 -0.59 0.89 -21.39
C LEU A 272 -2.03 0.96 -21.90
N ALA A 273 -2.35 0.17 -22.93
CA ALA A 273 -3.69 0.13 -23.51
C ALA A 273 -4.75 -0.32 -22.47
N HIS A 274 -4.43 -1.32 -21.66
CA HIS A 274 -5.33 -1.81 -20.62
C HIS A 274 -5.62 -0.76 -19.56
N VAL A 275 -4.60 -0.03 -19.07
CA VAL A 275 -4.79 1.06 -18.10
C VAL A 275 -5.65 2.17 -18.70
N SER A 276 -5.35 2.58 -19.94
CA SER A 276 -6.14 3.58 -20.67
C SER A 276 -7.60 3.17 -20.77
N ASN A 277 -7.87 1.93 -21.19
CA ASN A 277 -9.22 1.40 -21.34
C ASN A 277 -9.93 1.30 -19.99
N PHE A 278 -9.25 0.82 -18.95
CA PHE A 278 -9.79 0.73 -17.60
C PHE A 278 -10.20 2.12 -17.08
N ILE A 279 -9.33 3.12 -17.18
CA ILE A 279 -9.64 4.47 -16.71
C ILE A 279 -10.79 5.07 -17.54
N ASN A 280 -10.74 4.96 -18.86
CA ASN A 280 -11.81 5.50 -19.72
C ASN A 280 -13.17 4.84 -19.48
N SER A 281 -13.20 3.55 -19.16
CA SER A 281 -14.45 2.82 -18.88
C SER A 281 -15.02 3.11 -17.49
N ASN A 282 -14.18 3.60 -16.56
CA ASN A 282 -14.57 3.82 -15.17
C ASN A 282 -14.56 5.30 -14.75
N LYS A 283 -14.08 6.22 -15.59
CA LYS A 283 -14.01 7.65 -15.24
C LYS A 283 -15.38 8.26 -14.95
N GLU A 284 -16.45 7.80 -15.59
CA GLU A 284 -17.80 8.32 -15.36
C GLU A 284 -18.37 7.86 -14.01
N THR A 285 -18.05 6.63 -13.60
CA THR A 285 -18.53 6.01 -12.35
C THR A 285 -17.65 6.35 -11.16
N ILE A 286 -16.40 6.76 -11.39
CA ILE A 286 -15.41 7.02 -10.36
C ILE A 286 -15.00 8.49 -10.41
N PRO A 287 -15.57 9.36 -9.56
CA PRO A 287 -15.38 10.81 -9.64
C PRO A 287 -13.91 11.27 -9.59
N PHE A 288 -13.03 10.53 -8.90
CA PHE A 288 -11.62 10.89 -8.81
C PHE A 288 -10.79 10.51 -10.03
N LEU A 289 -11.26 9.59 -10.89
CA LEU A 289 -10.66 9.32 -12.19
C LEU A 289 -10.93 10.45 -13.20
N GLN A 290 -11.87 11.35 -12.88
CA GLN A 290 -12.12 12.59 -13.62
C GLN A 290 -11.18 13.72 -13.19
N ASP A 291 -10.65 13.66 -11.97
CA ASP A 291 -9.68 14.62 -11.43
C ASP A 291 -8.30 14.38 -12.08
N GLN A 292 -7.73 15.42 -12.68
CA GLN A 292 -6.54 15.37 -13.56
C GLN A 292 -5.21 14.91 -12.89
N ASN A 293 -5.22 14.39 -11.66
CA ASN A 293 -3.99 14.15 -10.88
C ASN A 293 -4.04 12.90 -9.98
N MET A 294 -3.95 11.70 -10.58
CA MET A 294 -3.91 10.42 -9.87
C MET A 294 -2.81 10.31 -8.82
N ALA A 295 -1.67 10.95 -9.08
CA ALA A 295 -0.54 10.91 -8.17
C ALA A 295 -0.79 11.70 -6.87
N ILE A 296 -1.57 12.79 -6.91
CA ILE A 296 -1.94 13.56 -5.69
C ILE A 296 -2.74 12.66 -4.77
N LYS A 297 -3.69 11.92 -5.34
CA LYS A 297 -4.53 11.00 -4.58
C LYS A 297 -3.70 9.84 -4.01
N PHE A 298 -2.68 9.34 -4.72
CA PHE A 298 -1.73 8.37 -4.15
C PHE A 298 -1.02 8.92 -2.90
N TYR A 299 -0.51 10.15 -2.96
CA TYR A 299 0.13 10.80 -1.80
C TYR A 299 -0.84 11.13 -0.67
N ASP A 300 -2.05 11.60 -0.98
CA ASP A 300 -3.10 11.84 0.02
C ASP A 300 -3.48 10.53 0.72
N SER A 301 -3.45 9.41 0.02
CA SER A 301 -3.69 8.08 0.58
C SER A 301 -2.58 7.65 1.52
N MET A 302 -1.32 7.88 1.14
CA MET A 302 -0.16 7.66 2.03
C MET A 302 -0.20 8.59 3.24
N SER A 303 -0.53 9.86 3.06
CA SER A 303 -0.67 10.84 4.14
C SER A 303 -1.80 10.50 5.10
N ARG A 304 -2.96 10.06 4.58
CA ARG A 304 -4.07 9.56 5.40
C ARG A 304 -3.71 8.30 6.16
N LEU A 305 -2.97 7.37 5.55
CA LEU A 305 -2.46 6.17 6.23
C LEU A 305 -1.55 6.56 7.38
N VAL A 306 -0.57 7.44 7.13
CA VAL A 306 0.36 7.92 8.16
C VAL A 306 -0.34 8.67 9.27
N ASN A 307 -1.20 9.63 8.95
CA ASN A 307 -1.94 10.41 9.95
C ASN A 307 -2.75 9.51 10.89
N ARG A 308 -3.49 8.54 10.32
CA ARG A 308 -4.26 7.56 11.09
C ARG A 308 -3.37 6.68 11.96
N LEU A 309 -2.23 6.23 11.45
CA LEU A 309 -1.25 5.47 12.23
C LEU A 309 -0.74 6.28 13.42
N ILE A 310 -0.47 7.58 13.24
CA ILE A 310 -0.04 8.43 14.34
C ILE A 310 -1.18 8.61 15.36
N LEU A 311 -2.39 8.98 14.92
CA LEU A 311 -3.55 9.19 15.79
C LEU A 311 -3.89 7.96 16.63
N ARG A 312 -3.94 6.77 16.01
CA ARG A 312 -4.21 5.49 16.69
C ARG A 312 -3.18 5.17 17.77
N ASN A 313 -1.94 5.61 17.56
CA ASN A 313 -0.84 5.37 18.49
C ASN A 313 -0.51 6.57 19.36
N LYS A 314 -1.29 7.67 19.30
CA LYS A 314 -0.98 8.96 19.92
C LYS A 314 -0.54 8.83 21.38
N LYS A 315 -1.29 8.10 22.22
CA LYS A 315 -0.95 7.93 23.64
C LYS A 315 0.40 7.23 23.86
N ARG A 316 0.68 6.18 23.09
CA ARG A 316 1.96 5.45 23.17
C ARG A 316 3.09 6.29 22.58
N LEU A 317 2.87 6.91 21.43
CA LEU A 317 3.82 7.80 20.79
C LEU A 317 4.21 8.96 21.70
N LEU A 318 3.25 9.64 22.34
CA LEU A 318 3.56 10.72 23.28
C LEU A 318 4.40 10.22 24.46
N LYS A 319 4.10 9.03 24.99
CA LYS A 319 4.89 8.42 26.06
C LYS A 319 6.32 8.13 25.60
N GLU A 320 6.51 7.48 24.45
CA GLU A 320 7.83 7.15 23.90
C GLU A 320 8.62 8.42 23.52
N LEU A 321 7.96 9.40 22.89
CA LEU A 321 8.56 10.69 22.51
C LEU A 321 8.97 11.51 23.74
N SER A 322 8.18 11.50 24.81
CA SER A 322 8.54 12.17 26.07
C SER A 322 9.81 11.60 26.73
N GLY A 323 10.21 10.38 26.35
CA GLY A 323 11.47 9.76 26.76
C GLY A 323 12.71 10.31 26.04
N SER A 324 12.56 11.10 24.97
CA SER A 324 13.67 11.72 24.24
C SER A 324 13.44 13.22 23.99
N ALA A 325 13.99 14.05 24.88
CA ALA A 325 13.98 15.51 24.73
C ALA A 325 14.70 15.97 23.44
N GLU A 326 15.77 15.27 23.02
CA GLU A 326 16.48 15.57 21.77
C GLU A 326 15.60 15.33 20.55
N LEU A 327 14.87 14.21 20.51
CA LEU A 327 13.96 13.90 19.40
C LEU A 327 12.86 14.94 19.27
N VAL A 328 12.23 15.31 20.39
CA VAL A 328 11.17 16.33 20.42
C VAL A 328 11.71 17.66 19.91
N SER A 329 12.90 18.09 20.36
CA SER A 329 13.53 19.32 19.87
C SER A 329 13.80 19.29 18.37
N LEU A 330 14.29 18.17 17.83
CA LEU A 330 14.56 18.03 16.39
C LEU A 330 13.27 17.99 15.56
N LEU A 331 12.21 17.34 16.06
CA LEU A 331 10.89 17.35 15.42
C LEU A 331 10.30 18.75 15.38
N SER A 332 10.38 19.52 16.47
CA SER A 332 9.94 20.92 16.49
C SER A 332 10.78 21.81 15.57
N LYS A 333 12.10 21.60 15.47
CA LYS A 333 12.93 22.34 14.49
C LYS A 333 12.52 22.07 13.04
N SER A 334 12.07 20.84 12.75
CA SER A 334 11.66 20.44 11.40
C SER A 334 10.39 21.12 10.89
N THR A 335 9.61 21.76 11.77
CA THR A 335 8.43 22.55 11.36
C THR A 335 8.81 23.94 10.84
N VAL A 336 9.96 24.47 11.26
CA VAL A 336 10.38 25.86 10.98
C VAL A 336 11.49 25.92 9.93
N ARG A 337 12.40 24.94 9.92
CA ARG A 337 13.50 24.85 8.95
C ARG A 337 13.79 23.42 8.54
N ASP A 338 14.43 23.27 7.40
CA ASP A 338 15.02 21.99 7.02
C ASP A 338 16.10 21.57 8.02
N LEU A 339 16.04 20.30 8.43
CA LEU A 339 17.06 19.67 9.26
C LEU A 339 18.33 19.38 8.45
N THR A 340 19.51 19.47 9.08
CA THR A 340 20.78 19.06 8.46
C THR A 340 20.82 17.55 8.25
N LYS A 341 21.80 17.06 7.48
CA LYS A 341 21.98 15.61 7.25
C LYS A 341 22.18 14.85 8.55
N GLU A 342 22.97 15.39 9.48
CA GLU A 342 23.20 14.75 10.78
C GLU A 342 21.92 14.75 11.63
N GLU A 343 21.19 15.86 11.65
CA GLU A 343 19.92 16.00 12.38
C GLU A 343 18.87 15.02 11.85
N LYS A 344 18.73 14.88 10.52
CA LYS A 344 17.82 13.92 9.89
C LYS A 344 18.14 12.48 10.28
N LYS A 345 19.41 12.10 10.25
CA LYS A 345 19.86 10.75 10.63
C LYS A 345 19.56 10.44 12.10
N LYS A 346 19.72 11.43 12.99
CA LYS A 346 19.34 11.31 14.40
C LYS A 346 17.84 11.13 14.58
N VAL A 347 17.02 11.97 13.95
CA VAL A 347 15.54 11.85 13.99
C VAL A 347 15.10 10.48 13.50
N GLN A 348 15.64 10.04 12.35
CA GLN A 348 15.32 8.73 11.78
C GLN A 348 15.66 7.60 12.75
N THR A 349 16.88 7.57 13.29
CA THR A 349 17.33 6.50 14.18
C THR A 349 16.43 6.42 15.42
N GLN A 350 16.16 7.56 16.07
CA GLN A 350 15.34 7.61 17.28
C GLN A 350 13.87 7.28 17.01
N LEU A 351 13.30 7.71 15.87
CA LEU A 351 11.94 7.31 15.47
C LEU A 351 11.84 5.82 15.15
N LEU A 352 12.83 5.24 14.48
CA LEU A 352 12.87 3.80 14.25
C LEU A 352 12.91 3.02 15.57
N ASP A 353 13.62 3.51 16.58
CA ASP A 353 13.61 2.90 17.91
C ASP A 353 12.22 2.99 18.58
N ILE A 354 11.52 4.12 18.43
CA ILE A 354 10.12 4.24 18.87
C ILE A 354 9.21 3.27 18.12
N PHE A 355 9.36 3.12 16.80
CA PHE A 355 8.54 2.19 16.02
C PHE A 355 8.75 0.74 16.43
N LYS A 356 9.96 0.37 16.87
CA LYS A 356 10.25 -1.00 17.38
C LYS A 356 9.40 -1.34 18.60
N SER A 357 9.00 -0.33 19.37
CA SER A 357 8.16 -0.45 20.57
C SER A 357 6.64 -0.42 20.28
N ILE A 358 6.22 0.11 19.13
CA ILE A 358 4.81 0.28 18.77
C ILE A 358 4.45 -0.62 17.57
N PRO A 359 3.76 -1.75 17.77
CA PRO A 359 3.53 -2.76 16.73
C PRO A 359 2.82 -2.23 15.47
N SER A 360 1.85 -1.34 15.67
CA SER A 360 1.09 -0.67 14.61
C SER A 360 1.92 0.30 13.77
N LEU A 361 3.10 0.72 14.26
CA LEU A 361 4.08 1.52 13.53
C LEU A 361 5.23 0.66 12.99
N ALA A 362 5.20 -0.65 13.18
CA ALA A 362 6.20 -1.54 12.60
C ALA A 362 6.20 -1.49 11.07
N ILE A 363 5.12 -1.02 10.45
CA ILE A 363 5.08 -0.69 9.01
C ILE A 363 6.18 0.30 8.61
N PHE A 364 6.60 1.21 9.51
CA PHE A 364 7.71 2.13 9.29
C PHE A 364 9.10 1.45 9.37
N LEU A 365 9.17 0.25 9.97
CA LEU A 365 10.38 -0.58 10.10
C LEU A 365 10.55 -1.56 8.94
N LEU A 366 9.48 -1.78 8.16
CA LEU A 366 9.57 -2.46 6.89
C LEU A 366 10.31 -1.52 5.92
N PRO A 367 11.30 -1.98 5.13
CA PRO A 367 11.79 -1.22 4.00
C PRO A 367 10.66 -0.82 3.07
N GLY A 368 10.58 0.48 2.79
CA GLY A 368 9.39 1.14 2.27
C GLY A 368 8.68 2.00 3.32
N GLY A 369 8.63 1.56 4.57
CA GLY A 369 8.14 2.30 5.74
C GLY A 369 8.93 3.58 6.06
N ALA A 370 10.22 3.60 5.73
CA ALA A 370 11.04 4.81 5.77
C ALA A 370 10.55 5.90 4.81
N ILE A 371 9.72 5.56 3.81
CA ILE A 371 9.12 6.51 2.88
C ILE A 371 7.91 7.21 3.51
N LEU A 372 7.22 6.52 4.41
CA LEU A 372 6.18 7.13 5.22
C LEU A 372 6.77 8.03 6.32
N LEU A 373 8.05 7.86 6.64
CA LEU A 373 8.72 8.53 7.75
C LEU A 373 8.73 10.06 7.63
N PRO A 374 8.90 10.68 6.46
CA PRO A 374 8.90 12.14 6.38
C PRO A 374 7.51 12.74 6.46
N ILE A 375 6.51 12.03 5.94
CA ILE A 375 5.10 12.33 6.20
C ILE A 375 4.83 12.22 7.70
N PHE A 376 5.39 11.19 8.35
CA PHE A 376 5.23 10.96 9.78
C PHE A 376 5.89 12.06 10.61
N ILE A 377 7.14 12.43 10.30
CA ILE A 377 7.88 13.53 10.92
C ILE A 377 7.13 14.85 10.73
N LYS A 378 6.55 15.09 9.56
CA LYS A 378 5.78 16.31 9.29
C LYS A 378 4.47 16.38 10.08
N LEU A 379 3.84 15.23 10.34
CA LEU A 379 2.55 15.14 11.01
C LEU A 379 2.65 14.97 12.54
N ILE A 380 3.75 14.41 13.09
CA ILE A 380 3.94 14.30 14.55
C ILE A 380 3.78 15.64 15.29
N PRO A 381 4.39 16.76 14.83
CA PRO A 381 4.37 18.01 15.59
C PRO A 381 2.95 18.49 15.92
N THR A 382 1.99 18.25 15.01
CA THR A 382 0.57 18.58 15.23
C THR A 382 -0.08 17.87 16.43
N LEU A 383 0.58 16.83 16.96
CA LEU A 383 0.10 16.00 18.07
C LEU A 383 0.86 16.19 19.36
N LEU A 384 2.03 16.83 19.32
CA LEU A 384 2.77 17.21 20.51
C LEU A 384 1.93 18.24 21.30
N PRO A 385 1.90 18.17 22.64
CA PRO A 385 1.27 19.21 23.46
C PRO A 385 1.84 20.58 23.08
N SER A 386 1.03 21.63 23.10
CA SER A 386 1.48 23.00 22.74
C SER A 386 2.71 23.45 23.51
N ALA A 387 2.91 22.94 24.74
CA ALA A 387 4.11 23.17 25.54
C ALA A 387 5.44 22.72 24.90
N PHE A 388 5.40 21.91 23.83
CA PHE A 388 6.57 21.44 23.10
C PHE A 388 6.72 22.04 21.69
N ASP A 389 5.72 22.83 21.27
CA ASP A 389 5.70 23.55 20.00
C ASP A 389 5.53 25.04 20.31
N GLU A 390 6.65 25.69 20.64
CA GLU A 390 6.73 27.10 21.05
C GLU A 390 6.10 28.07 20.02
N ASN A 391 5.88 27.62 18.78
CA ASN A 391 5.38 28.45 17.69
C ASN A 391 4.11 27.87 17.01
N ARG A 392 3.33 27.04 17.72
CA ARG A 392 2.07 26.51 17.20
C ARG A 392 1.10 27.67 16.90
N VAL A 393 0.76 27.87 15.63
CA VAL A 393 -0.33 28.78 15.24
C VAL A 393 -1.62 28.20 15.78
N GLU A 394 -2.29 28.92 16.68
CA GLU A 394 -3.63 28.56 17.15
C GLU A 394 -4.57 28.62 15.95
N ASN A 395 -5.21 27.50 15.64
CA ASN A 395 -6.29 27.52 14.66
C ASN A 395 -7.46 28.25 15.32
N GLU A 396 -7.85 29.41 14.78
CA GLU A 396 -9.13 30.03 15.11
C GLU A 396 -10.26 29.03 14.76
N GLU A 397 -11.23 28.90 15.67
CA GLU A 397 -12.30 27.89 15.69
C GLU A 397 -13.12 27.77 14.39
#